data_AF-A0A821LC77-F1
#
_entry.id   AF-A0A821LC77-F1
#
_cell.length_a   1.000
_cell.length_b   1.000
_cell.length_c   1.000
_cell.angle_alpha   90.00
_cell.angle_beta   90.00
_cell.angle_gamma   90.00
#
_symmetry.space_group_name_H-M   'P 1'
#
loop_
_entity.id
_entity.type
_entity.pdbx_description
1 polymer ?
#
loop_
_entity_poly.entity_id
_entity_poly.type
_entity_poly.pdbx_seq_one_letter_code
_entity_poly.pdbx_strand_id
1 'polypeptide(L)' 'RRRMHDLNSALDSLREVIPYAKNPSVRKLSKMATLLLARNYIIMLTKSLDDMRQHIATCYQNKSEQDKSQSVCPKAQHNL' A
#
# COMPACT_ATOMS: atom_id res chain seq x y z
N ARG A 1 -22.70 31.31 8.77
CA ARG A 1 -22.70 30.00 9.48
C ARG A 1 -22.55 28.80 8.53
N ARG A 2 -23.23 28.79 7.37
CA ARG A 2 -23.22 27.69 6.37
C ARG A 2 -21.83 27.16 5.98
N ARG A 3 -20.92 28.02 5.53
CA ARG A 3 -19.55 27.63 5.12
C ARG A 3 -18.79 26.79 6.17
N MET A 4 -18.96 27.11 7.45
CA MET A 4 -18.30 26.36 8.52
C MET A 4 -18.93 24.99 8.74
N HIS A 5 -20.25 24.86 8.53
CA HIS A 5 -20.93 23.57 8.54
C HIS A 5 -20.45 22.71 7.38
N ASP A 6 -20.41 23.26 6.17
CA ASP A 6 -19.91 22.54 4.99
C ASP A 6 -18.47 22.04 5.21
N LEU A 7 -17.61 22.88 5.78
CA LEU A 7 -16.24 22.50 6.16
C LEU A 7 -16.21 21.38 7.21
N ASN A 8 -17.04 21.46 8.24
CA ASN A 8 -17.09 20.44 9.28
C ASN A 8 -17.62 19.11 8.74
N SER A 9 -18.63 19.14 7.85
CA SER A 9 -19.15 17.96 7.17
C SER A 9 -18.08 17.30 6.30
N ALA A 10 -17.33 18.07 5.51
CA ALA A 10 -16.21 17.53 4.73
C ALA A 10 -15.13 16.89 5.62
N LEU A 11 -14.83 17.51 6.77
CA LEU A 11 -13.88 16.96 7.73
C LEU A 11 -14.39 15.68 8.40
N ASP A 12 -15.70 15.53 8.59
CA ASP A 12 -16.31 14.30 9.08
C ASP A 12 -16.28 13.19 8.04
N SER A 13 -16.58 13.47 6.77
CA SER A 13 -16.36 12.51 5.68
C SER A 13 -14.90 12.09 5.56
N LEU A 14 -13.94 12.99 5.83
CA LEU A 14 -12.53 12.62 5.88
C LEU A 14 -12.22 11.61 7.00
N ARG A 15 -12.88 11.69 8.16
CA ARG A 15 -12.71 10.70 9.25
C ARG A 15 -13.20 9.31 8.85
N GLU A 16 -14.17 9.21 7.95
CA GLU A 16 -14.70 7.94 7.44
C GLU A 16 -13.72 7.22 6.51
N VAL A 17 -12.61 7.82 6.10
CA VAL A 17 -11.59 7.13 5.29
C VAL A 17 -10.28 6.94 6.04
N ILE A 18 -10.11 7.60 7.19
CA ILE A 18 -8.91 7.50 8.01
C ILE A 18 -8.95 6.21 8.86
N PRO A 19 -7.84 5.44 8.90
CA PRO A 19 -7.73 4.26 9.75
C PRO A 19 -7.89 4.63 11.24
N TYR A 20 -8.51 3.75 12.02
CA TYR A 20 -8.78 3.90 13.46
C TYR A 20 -9.78 4.98 13.86
N ALA A 21 -10.12 5.93 12.97
CA ALA A 21 -11.12 6.97 13.24
C ALA A 21 -12.59 6.45 13.26
N LYS A 22 -12.82 5.23 12.77
CA LYS A 22 -14.14 4.60 12.67
C LYS A 22 -14.60 3.87 13.94
N ASN A 23 -13.72 3.65 14.92
CA ASN A 23 -14.06 2.84 16.07
C ASN A 23 -15.06 3.61 16.96
N PRO A 24 -16.31 3.13 17.13
CA PRO A 24 -17.34 3.84 17.89
C PRO A 24 -16.99 3.99 19.38
N SER A 25 -16.07 3.18 19.90
CA SER A 25 -15.53 3.29 21.25
C SER A 25 -14.42 4.35 21.38
N VAL A 26 -13.92 4.89 20.27
CA VAL A 26 -12.85 5.89 20.24
C VAL A 26 -13.45 7.28 20.10
N ARG A 27 -13.04 8.20 20.98
CA ARG A 27 -13.49 9.59 20.96
C ARG A 27 -13.15 10.27 19.63
N LYS A 28 -14.08 11.10 19.12
CA LYS A 28 -13.88 11.91 17.90
C LYS A 28 -12.57 12.70 17.96
N LEU A 29 -11.72 12.52 16.95
CA LEU A 29 -10.44 13.21 16.81
C LEU A 29 -10.63 14.73 16.62
N SER A 30 -9.72 15.52 17.20
CA SER A 30 -9.67 16.97 16.97
C SER A 30 -9.44 17.30 15.50
N LYS A 31 -9.71 18.55 15.07
CA LYS A 31 -9.49 18.97 13.68
C LYS A 31 -8.02 18.79 13.27
N MET A 32 -7.10 19.22 14.14
CA MET A 32 -5.66 19.08 13.89
C MET A 32 -5.22 17.62 13.85
N ALA A 33 -5.67 16.79 14.79
CA ALA A 33 -5.33 15.37 14.80
C ALA A 33 -5.84 14.65 13.55
N THR A 34 -7.05 15.00 13.08
CA THR A 34 -7.63 14.45 11.85
C THR A 34 -6.78 14.79 10.64
N LEU A 35 -6.35 16.05 10.50
CA LEU A 35 -5.50 16.49 9.38
C LEU A 35 -4.11 15.85 9.40
N LEU A 36 -3.50 15.75 10.59
CA LEU A 36 -2.21 15.08 10.76
C LEU A 36 -2.30 13.61 10.34
N LEU A 37 -3.33 12.90 10.81
CA LEU A 37 -3.51 11.49 10.51
C LEU A 37 -3.83 11.26 9.02
N ALA A 38 -4.64 12.14 8.41
CA ALA A 38 -4.92 12.10 6.97
C ALA A 38 -3.63 12.22 6.14
N ARG A 39 -2.77 13.18 6.46
CA ARG A 39 -1.48 13.37 5.77
C ARG A 39 -0.61 12.12 5.87
N ASN A 40 -0.48 11.58 7.09
CA ASN A 40 0.35 10.39 7.31
C ASN A 40 -0.23 9.17 6.61
N TYR A 41 -1.56 9.05 6.55
CA TYR A 41 -2.22 7.96 5.85
C TYR A 41 -1.96 8.00 4.34
N ILE A 42 -2.04 9.18 3.70
CA ILE A 42 -1.67 9.35 2.28
C ILE A 42 -0.23 8.87 2.04
N ILE A 43 0.73 9.32 2.87
CA ILE A 43 2.14 8.92 2.74
C ILE A 43 2.31 7.40 2.86
N MET A 44 1.61 6.77 3.80
CA MET A 44 1.67 5.32 4.00
C MET A 44 1.09 4.55 2.81
N LEU A 45 -0.05 5.01 2.26
CA LEU A 45 -0.64 4.42 1.06
C LEU A 45 0.30 4.52 -0.14
N THR A 46 0.95 5.67 -0.34
CA THR A 46 1.94 5.84 -1.42
C THR A 46 3.09 4.85 -1.26
N LYS A 47 3.68 4.74 -0.06
CA LYS A 47 4.76 3.78 0.22
C LYS A 47 4.31 2.34 -0.05
N SER A 48 3.12 1.98 0.43
CA SER A 48 2.57 0.63 0.20
C SER A 48 2.41 0.31 -1.29
N LEU A 49 2.03 1.29 -2.13
CA LEU A 49 1.92 1.09 -3.57
C LEU A 49 3.30 0.90 -4.22
N ASP A 50 4.30 1.65 -3.77
CA ASP A 50 5.66 1.55 -4.29
C ASP A 50 6.32 0.22 -3.89
N ASP A 51 6.13 -0.21 -2.64
CA ASP A 51 6.58 -1.53 -2.16
C ASP A 51 5.95 -2.65 -3.00
N MET A 52 4.63 -2.60 -3.26
CA MET A 52 3.95 -3.58 -4.10
C MET A 52 4.50 -3.61 -5.53
N ARG A 53 4.78 -2.44 -6.14
CA ARG A 53 5.40 -2.36 -7.47
C ARG A 53 6.79 -2.97 -7.48
N GLN A 54 7.58 -2.71 -6.43
CA GLN A 54 8.92 -3.29 -6.29
C GLN A 54 8.86 -4.81 -6.11
N HIS A 55 7.95 -5.33 -5.29
CA HIS A 55 7.74 -6.77 -5.14
C HIS A 55 7.36 -7.44 -6.47
N ILE A 56 6.50 -6.82 -7.26
CA ILE A 56 6.14 -7.32 -8.59
C ILE A 56 7.37 -7.32 -9.51
N ALA A 57 8.14 -6.24 -9.54
CA ALA A 57 9.34 -6.13 -10.37
C ALA A 57 10.39 -7.20 -10.02
N THR A 58 10.63 -7.44 -8.74
CA THR A 58 11.57 -8.48 -8.29
C THR A 58 11.06 -9.88 -8.63
N CYS A 59 9.75 -10.15 -8.51
CA CYS A 59 9.18 -11.43 -8.96
C CYS A 59 9.43 -11.69 -10.45
N TYR A 60 9.32 -10.67 -11.32
CA TYR A 60 9.63 -10.81 -12.74
C TYR A 60 11.13 -11.04 -13.01
N GLN A 61 12.02 -10.36 -12.28
CA GLN A 61 13.46 -10.57 -12.39
C GLN A 61 13.84 -12.00 -11.98
N ASN A 62 13.32 -12.49 -10.85
CA ASN A 62 13.58 -13.84 -10.35
C ASN A 62 13.09 -14.93 -11.33
N LYS A 63 12.03 -14.67 -12.08
CA LYS A 63 11.51 -15.61 -13.10
C LYS A 63 12.46 -15.75 -14.30
N SER A 64 13.24 -14.72 -14.64
CA SER A 64 14.24 -14.78 -15.71
C SER A 64 15.53 -15.52 -15.31
N GLU A 65 15.83 -15.62 -14.01
CA GLU A 65 17.00 -16.36 -13.49
C GLU A 65 16.72 -17.86 -13.34
N GLN A 66 15.47 -18.24 -13.02
CA GLN A 66 15.06 -19.64 -12.99
C GLN A 66 15.07 -20.28 -14.39
N ASP A 67 14.70 -19.55 -15.43
CA ASP A 67 14.66 -20.06 -16.81
C ASP A 67 16.08 -20.30 -17.40
N LYS A 68 17.08 -19.56 -16.92
CA LYS A 68 18.49 -19.80 -17.28
C LYS A 68 19.09 -21.04 -16.61
N SER A 69 18.54 -21.45 -15.47
CA SER A 69 19.07 -22.56 -14.66
C SER A 69 18.59 -23.95 -15.12
N GLN A 70 17.68 -24.03 -16.10
CA GLN A 70 17.17 -25.29 -16.67
C GLN A 70 17.76 -25.66 -18.04
N SER A 71 18.68 -24.88 -18.62
CA SER A 71 19.29 -25.20 -19.93
C SER A 71 20.64 -25.92 -19.90
N VAL A 72 21.16 -26.31 -18.72
CA VAL A 72 22.35 -27.18 -18.67
C VAL A 72 21.91 -28.63 -18.78
N CYS A 73 21.73 -29.12 -20.01
CA CYS A 73 21.74 -30.56 -20.30
C CYS A 73 23.20 -30.99 -20.57
N PRO A 74 23.85 -31.77 -19.68
CA PRO A 74 24.98 -32.58 -20.08
C PRO A 74 24.45 -33.69 -20.99
N LYS A 75 24.92 -33.71 -22.24
CA LYS A 75 24.62 -34.77 -23.22
C LYS A 75 24.86 -36.14 -22.58
N ALA A 76 23.87 -37.03 -22.70
CA ALA A 76 23.99 -38.43 -22.34
C ALA A 76 25.12 -39.07 -23.17
N GLN A 77 26.20 -39.51 -22.51
CA GLN A 77 27.10 -40.51 -23.05
C GLN A 77 26.49 -41.87 -22.70
N HIS A 78 25.74 -42.43 -23.65
CA HIS A 78 25.32 -43.82 -23.61
C HIS A 78 26.56 -44.65 -23.99
N ASN A 79 27.04 -45.44 -23.03
CA ASN A 79 28.02 -46.49 -23.27
C ASN A 79 27.45 -47.50 -24.28
N LEU A 80 28.18 -47.76 -25.36
CA LEU A 80 28.46 -49.08 -25.93
C LEU A 80 29.64 -48.96 -26.91
#